data_AF-A0A561U6K3-F1
#
_entry.id   AF-A0A561U6K3-F1
#
_cell.length_a   1.000
_cell.length_b   1.000
_cell.length_c   1.000
_cell.angle_alpha   90.00
_cell.angle_beta   90.00
_cell.angle_gamma   90.00
#
_symmetry.space_group_name_H-M   'P 1'
#
loop_
_entity.id
_entity.type
_entity.pdbx_description
1 polymer ?
#
loop_
_entity_poly.entity_id
_entity_poly.type
_entity_poly.pdbx_seq_one_letter_code
_entity_poly.pdbx_strand_id
1 'polypeptide(L)'
;MPNRINDIARIAHPHPREGEVKPAEFFDDAVVEAQERREDYAENLQVVVDATDDDELLAALSAAAGQRKQAEQLIRKLLTYGRHFTGGTQPGYSWQTLANAADLSYATARRQVSEDDIAVVRESLSLPPTAEQKDAL
;
A
#
# COMPACT_ATOMS: atom_id res chain seq x y z
N MET A 1 -1.66 34.95 -0.79
CA MET A 1 -1.11 33.97 0.18
C MET A 1 -0.85 32.67 -0.57
N PRO A 2 0.29 32.00 -0.39
CA PRO A 2 0.46 30.64 -0.94
C PRO A 2 -0.64 29.74 -0.37
N ASN A 3 -1.34 29.02 -1.25
CA ASN A 3 -2.35 28.05 -0.82
C ASN A 3 -1.62 26.76 -0.41
N ARG A 4 -1.34 26.60 0.88
CA ARG A 4 -0.56 25.48 1.44
C ARG A 4 -1.16 24.11 1.08
N ILE A 5 -2.49 24.00 1.02
CA ILE A 5 -3.18 22.78 0.60
C ILE A 5 -2.81 22.41 -0.84
N ASN A 6 -2.78 23.38 -1.75
CA ASN A 6 -2.36 23.14 -3.13
C ASN A 6 -0.89 22.72 -3.23
N ASP A 7 -0.01 23.29 -2.40
CA ASP A 7 1.40 22.90 -2.37
C ASP A 7 1.57 21.46 -1.86
N ILE A 8 0.82 21.08 -0.81
CA ILE A 8 0.78 19.71 -0.29
C ILE A 8 0.25 18.74 -1.37
N ALA A 9 -0.86 19.07 -2.04
CA ALA A 9 -1.44 18.25 -3.10
C ALA A 9 -0.46 17.99 -4.24
N ARG A 10 0.34 19.01 -4.64
CA ARG A 10 1.38 18.88 -5.66
C ARG A 10 2.50 17.93 -5.26
N ILE A 11 2.84 17.88 -3.96
CA ILE A 11 3.85 16.96 -3.41
C ILE A 11 3.28 15.55 -3.33
N ALA A 12 2.04 15.39 -2.87
CA ALA A 12 1.37 14.10 -2.74
C ALA A 12 1.12 13.42 -4.09
N HIS A 13 0.74 14.22 -5.10
CA HIS A 13 0.45 13.75 -6.45
C HIS A 13 1.28 14.54 -7.46
N PRO A 14 2.56 14.23 -7.67
CA PRO A 14 3.40 14.94 -8.64
C PRO A 14 2.91 14.69 -10.08
N HIS A 15 3.17 15.65 -10.97
CA HIS A 15 2.97 15.45 -12.40
C HIS A 15 3.98 14.44 -12.91
N PRO A 16 3.60 13.53 -13.82
CA PRO A 16 4.55 12.64 -14.46
C PRO A 16 5.57 13.47 -15.24
N ARG A 17 6.82 13.03 -15.23
CA ARG A 17 7.87 13.62 -16.07
C ARG A 17 7.91 12.92 -17.42
N GLU A 18 8.38 13.63 -18.45
CA GLU A 18 8.58 13.04 -19.77
C GLU A 18 9.46 11.77 -19.66
N GLY A 19 9.00 10.69 -20.28
CA GLY A 19 9.68 9.39 -20.27
C GLY A 19 9.35 8.46 -19.08
N GLU A 20 8.61 8.94 -18.06
CA GLU A 20 8.14 8.09 -16.96
C GLU A 20 6.91 7.24 -17.34
N VAL A 21 6.12 7.71 -18.31
CA VAL A 21 4.92 7.02 -18.80
C VAL A 21 5.24 6.19 -20.03
N LYS A 22 4.83 4.92 -20.01
CA LYS A 22 5.01 3.97 -21.11
C LYS A 22 3.71 3.20 -21.37
N PRO A 23 3.20 3.15 -22.62
CA PRO A 23 3.68 3.86 -23.82
C PRO A 23 3.64 5.40 -23.72
N ALA A 24 4.52 6.09 -24.45
CA ALA A 24 4.69 7.55 -24.36
C ALA A 24 3.47 8.35 -24.84
N GLU A 25 2.62 7.76 -25.69
CA GLU A 25 1.38 8.37 -26.17
C GLU A 25 0.34 8.61 -25.05
N PHE A 26 0.47 7.92 -23.91
CA PHE A 26 -0.39 8.13 -22.74
C PHE A 26 0.12 9.24 -21.80
N PHE A 27 1.18 9.97 -22.18
CA PHE A 27 1.76 10.99 -21.31
C PHE A 27 0.76 12.12 -21.01
N ASP A 28 0.06 12.63 -22.03
CA ASP A 28 -0.91 13.71 -21.85
C ASP A 28 -2.07 13.28 -20.95
N ASP A 29 -2.59 12.06 -21.14
CA ASP A 29 -3.62 11.48 -20.28
C ASP A 29 -3.15 11.35 -18.83
N ALA A 30 -1.90 10.89 -18.61
CA ALA A 30 -1.33 10.77 -17.29
C ALA A 30 -1.12 12.13 -16.59
N VAL A 31 -0.84 13.19 -17.35
CA VAL A 31 -0.76 14.57 -16.83
C VAL A 31 -2.15 15.05 -16.39
N VAL A 32 -3.19 14.78 -17.18
CA VAL A 32 -4.58 15.12 -16.81
C VAL A 32 -5.00 14.35 -15.56
N GLU A 33 -4.78 13.03 -15.50
CA GLU A 33 -5.10 12.20 -14.34
C GLU A 33 -4.33 12.66 -13.08
N ALA A 34 -3.07 13.06 -13.22
CA ALA A 34 -2.30 13.62 -12.12
C ALA A 34 -2.86 14.97 -11.64
N GLN A 35 -3.41 15.79 -12.55
CA GLN A 35 -4.08 17.04 -12.18
C GLN A 35 -5.39 16.78 -11.43
N GLU A 36 -6.23 15.86 -11.93
CA GLU A 36 -7.48 15.47 -11.26
C GLU A 36 -7.21 14.94 -9.84
N ARG A 37 -6.22 14.05 -9.68
CA ARG A 37 -5.82 13.53 -8.37
C ARG A 37 -5.36 14.62 -7.40
N ARG A 38 -4.73 15.69 -7.89
CA ARG A 38 -4.34 16.84 -7.04
C ARG A 38 -5.55 17.62 -6.56
N GLU A 39 -6.49 17.87 -7.46
CA GLU A 39 -7.71 18.61 -7.15
C GLU A 39 -8.53 17.83 -6.12
N ASP A 40 -8.77 16.53 -6.38
CA ASP A 40 -9.44 15.63 -5.44
C ASP A 40 -8.74 15.60 -4.07
N TYR A 41 -7.40 15.50 -4.06
CA TYR A 41 -6.64 15.49 -2.82
C TYR A 41 -6.77 16.81 -2.05
N ALA A 42 -6.66 17.94 -2.76
CA ALA A 42 -6.79 19.27 -2.16
C ALA A 42 -8.18 19.50 -1.56
N GLU A 43 -9.23 19.11 -2.28
CA GLU A 43 -10.62 19.20 -1.81
C GLU A 43 -10.85 18.32 -0.58
N ASN A 44 -10.39 17.07 -0.61
CA ASN A 44 -10.51 16.17 0.53
C ASN A 44 -9.74 16.68 1.76
N LEU A 45 -8.54 17.22 1.56
CA LEU A 45 -7.76 17.80 2.65
C LEU A 45 -8.44 19.04 3.23
N GLN A 46 -9.01 19.91 2.39
CA GLN A 46 -9.77 21.07 2.83
C GLN A 46 -10.97 20.64 3.70
N VAL A 47 -11.72 19.62 3.29
CA VAL A 47 -12.85 19.09 4.07
C VAL A 47 -12.41 18.61 5.44
N VAL A 48 -11.27 17.91 5.53
CA VAL A 48 -10.73 17.43 6.82
C VAL A 48 -10.35 18.61 7.70
N VAL A 49 -9.57 19.55 7.16
CA VAL A 49 -9.13 20.76 7.88
C VAL A 49 -10.32 21.56 8.39
N ASP A 50 -11.32 21.80 7.55
CA ASP A 50 -12.53 22.55 7.93
C ASP A 50 -13.35 21.83 9.02
N ALA A 51 -13.33 20.48 9.01
CA ALA A 51 -14.08 19.67 9.97
C ALA A 51 -13.38 19.51 11.32
N THR A 52 -12.04 19.49 11.35
CA THR A 52 -11.25 19.23 12.56
C THR A 52 -10.55 20.45 13.13
N ASP A 53 -10.47 21.55 12.37
CA ASP A 53 -9.67 22.74 12.69
C ASP A 53 -8.16 22.43 12.86
N ASP A 54 -7.68 21.35 12.23
CA ASP A 54 -6.27 20.94 12.26
C ASP A 54 -5.41 21.74 11.27
N ASP A 55 -4.11 21.88 11.57
CA ASP A 55 -3.13 22.41 10.60
C ASP A 55 -3.03 21.47 9.38
N GLU A 56 -3.00 22.07 8.18
CA GLU A 56 -3.16 21.33 6.91
C GLU A 56 -2.00 20.35 6.67
N LEU A 57 -0.79 20.70 7.10
CA LEU A 57 0.38 19.83 6.99
C LEU A 57 0.29 18.66 7.98
N LEU A 58 -0.19 18.91 9.19
CA LEU A 58 -0.36 17.86 10.20
C LEU A 58 -1.46 16.86 9.79
N ALA A 59 -2.57 17.36 9.24
CA ALA A 59 -3.64 16.52 8.70
C ALA A 59 -3.12 15.63 7.55
N ALA A 60 -2.37 16.21 6.60
CA ALA A 60 -1.75 15.47 5.51
C ALA A 60 -0.75 14.40 5.98
N LEU A 61 0.10 14.72 6.97
CA LEU A 61 1.05 13.77 7.56
C LEU A 61 0.34 12.63 8.28
N SER A 62 -0.74 12.93 9.01
CA SER A 62 -1.56 11.93 9.67
C SER A 62 -2.19 10.96 8.67
N ALA A 63 -2.75 11.49 7.57
CA ALA A 63 -3.30 10.69 6.48
C ALA A 63 -2.23 9.79 5.85
N ALA A 64 -1.06 10.34 5.51
CA ALA A 64 0.06 9.57 4.94
C ALA A 64 0.56 8.47 5.90
N ALA A 65 0.66 8.76 7.20
CA ALA A 65 1.01 7.76 8.20
C ALA A 65 -0.05 6.65 8.31
N GLY A 66 -1.32 6.99 8.16
CA GLY A 66 -2.43 6.04 8.08
C GLY A 66 -2.31 5.13 6.86
N GLN A 67 -2.07 5.70 5.67
CA GLN A 67 -1.86 4.94 4.43
C GLN A 67 -0.68 3.98 4.54
N ARG A 68 0.45 4.42 5.14
CA ARG A 68 1.60 3.53 5.41
C ARG A 68 1.20 2.34 6.28
N LYS A 69 0.49 2.58 7.40
CA LYS A 69 0.03 1.51 8.29
C LYS A 69 -0.92 0.53 7.59
N GLN A 70 -1.81 1.03 6.73
CA GLN A 70 -2.71 0.19 5.94
C GLN A 70 -1.95 -0.66 4.92
N ALA A 71 -0.96 -0.08 4.23
CA ALA A 71 -0.09 -0.80 3.31
C ALA A 71 0.69 -1.91 4.04
N GLU A 72 1.26 -1.62 5.21
CA GLU A 72 1.95 -2.62 6.05
C GLU A 72 1.01 -3.77 6.46
N GLN A 73 -0.24 -3.46 6.83
CA GLN A 73 -1.26 -4.47 7.15
C GLN A 73 -1.61 -5.33 5.92
N LEU A 74 -1.76 -4.70 4.75
CA LEU A 74 -2.04 -5.41 3.51
C LEU A 74 -0.89 -6.35 3.14
N ILE A 75 0.37 -5.87 3.23
CA ILE A 75 1.56 -6.69 3.00
C ILE A 75 1.53 -7.93 3.91
N ARG A 76 1.28 -7.77 5.21
CA ARG A 76 1.17 -8.92 6.13
C ARG A 76 0.11 -9.92 5.69
N LYS A 77 -1.10 -9.45 5.36
CA LYS A 77 -2.21 -10.32 4.90
C LYS A 77 -1.85 -11.08 3.62
N LEU A 78 -1.18 -10.42 2.67
CA LEU A 78 -0.76 -11.03 1.41
C LEU A 78 0.37 -12.06 1.61
N LEU A 79 1.33 -11.79 2.49
CA LEU A 79 2.36 -12.77 2.88
C LEU A 79 1.73 -14.00 3.54
N THR A 80 0.80 -13.78 4.47
CA THR A 80 0.05 -14.83 5.13
C THR A 80 -0.73 -15.68 4.13
N TYR A 81 -1.48 -15.04 3.23
CA TYR A 81 -2.20 -15.73 2.15
C TYR A 81 -1.25 -16.57 1.30
N GLY A 82 -0.20 -15.94 0.77
CA GLY A 82 0.81 -16.58 -0.06
C GLY A 82 1.41 -17.82 0.60
N ARG A 83 1.77 -17.73 1.89
CA ARG A 83 2.41 -18.83 2.61
C ARG A 83 1.44 -19.93 3.04
N HIS A 84 0.26 -19.57 3.54
CA HIS A 84 -0.59 -20.50 4.27
C HIS A 84 -1.82 -20.97 3.50
N PHE A 85 -2.19 -20.32 2.38
CA PHE A 85 -3.47 -20.58 1.71
C PHE A 85 -3.34 -20.90 0.21
N THR A 86 -2.12 -20.97 -0.33
CA THR A 86 -1.88 -21.28 -1.76
C THR A 86 -1.51 -22.75 -2.02
N GLY A 87 -1.53 -23.62 -1.01
CA GLY A 87 -1.51 -25.07 -1.19
C GLY A 87 -0.17 -25.70 -1.57
N GLY A 88 0.94 -24.95 -1.50
CA GLY A 88 2.27 -25.49 -1.86
C GLY A 88 2.40 -25.89 -3.34
N THR A 89 1.37 -25.67 -4.16
CA THR A 89 1.28 -26.03 -5.58
C THR A 89 1.99 -25.03 -6.49
N GLN A 90 2.30 -23.82 -6.00
CA GLN A 90 3.09 -22.84 -6.74
C GLN A 90 4.50 -22.72 -6.16
N PRO A 91 5.56 -23.10 -6.92
CA PRO A 91 6.96 -22.95 -6.52
C PRO A 91 7.39 -21.50 -6.20
N GLY A 92 6.54 -20.51 -6.49
CA GLY A 92 6.84 -19.08 -6.38
C GLY A 92 6.55 -18.42 -5.03
N TYR A 93 5.90 -19.11 -4.07
CA TYR A 93 5.53 -18.51 -2.78
C TYR A 93 6.40 -18.99 -1.62
N SER A 94 7.69 -19.19 -1.88
CA SER A 94 8.67 -19.33 -0.80
C SER A 94 8.73 -18.03 0.03
N TRP A 95 9.08 -18.15 1.30
CA TRP A 95 9.31 -16.97 2.15
C TRP A 95 10.32 -16.00 1.55
N GLN A 96 11.34 -16.51 0.86
CA GLN A 96 12.35 -15.67 0.22
C GLN A 96 11.79 -14.89 -0.97
N THR A 97 10.98 -15.53 -1.82
CA THR A 97 10.34 -14.88 -2.96
C THR A 97 9.34 -13.82 -2.50
N LEU A 98 8.52 -14.17 -1.50
CA LEU A 98 7.53 -13.28 -0.91
C LEU A 98 8.18 -12.08 -0.21
N ALA A 99 9.26 -12.30 0.54
CA ALA A 99 10.02 -11.23 1.18
C ALA A 99 10.62 -10.27 0.14
N ASN A 100 11.23 -10.80 -0.92
CA ASN A 100 11.80 -9.98 -2.00
C ASN A 100 10.72 -9.14 -2.70
N ALA A 101 9.55 -9.70 -2.97
CA ALA A 101 8.45 -8.97 -3.60
C ALA A 101 7.88 -7.86 -2.71
N ALA A 102 7.96 -8.03 -1.39
CA ALA A 102 7.54 -7.04 -0.40
C ALA A 102 8.64 -6.04 0.00
N ASP A 103 9.83 -6.12 -0.61
CA ASP A 103 11.03 -5.34 -0.23
C ASP A 103 11.42 -5.52 1.25
N LEU A 104 11.36 -6.77 1.73
CA LEU A 104 11.67 -7.14 3.11
C LEU A 104 12.78 -8.18 3.17
N SER A 105 13.48 -8.20 4.30
CA SER A 105 14.34 -9.35 4.62
C SER A 105 13.49 -10.59 4.89
N TYR A 106 14.05 -11.77 4.59
CA TYR A 106 13.43 -13.06 4.93
C TYR A 106 12.99 -13.13 6.40
N ALA A 107 13.86 -12.71 7.33
CA ALA A 107 13.59 -12.73 8.76
C ALA A 107 12.44 -11.80 9.14
N THR A 108 12.39 -10.59 8.56
CA THR A 108 11.30 -9.63 8.79
C THR A 108 9.98 -10.18 8.28
N ALA A 109 9.95 -10.71 7.05
CA ALA A 109 8.75 -11.26 6.44
C ALA A 109 8.15 -12.42 7.24
N ARG A 110 9.00 -13.31 7.76
CA ARG A 110 8.56 -14.42 8.61
C ARG A 110 8.10 -13.96 10.00
N ARG A 111 8.78 -12.98 10.61
CA ARG A 111 8.46 -12.50 11.97
C ARG A 111 7.14 -11.73 12.03
N GLN A 112 6.81 -10.99 10.99
CA GLN A 112 5.64 -10.11 11.02
C GLN A 112 4.32 -10.84 10.77
N VAL A 113 4.35 -12.06 10.22
CA VAL A 113 3.15 -12.89 10.08
C VAL A 113 2.87 -13.57 11.40
N SER A 114 1.72 -13.25 12.01
CA SER A 114 1.28 -13.82 13.28
C SER A 114 0.14 -14.84 13.09
N GLU A 115 -0.17 -15.61 14.14
CA GLU A 115 -1.34 -16.50 14.14
C GLU A 115 -2.65 -15.72 13.95
N ASP A 116 -2.73 -14.49 14.49
CA ASP A 116 -3.88 -13.60 14.31
C ASP A 116 -4.04 -13.22 12.83
N ASP A 117 -2.94 -12.96 12.12
CA ASP A 117 -3.00 -12.68 10.68
C ASP A 117 -3.54 -13.89 9.90
N ILE A 118 -3.16 -15.12 10.28
CA ILE A 118 -3.69 -16.36 9.68
C ILE A 118 -5.19 -16.48 9.93
N ALA A 119 -5.65 -16.18 11.15
CA ALA A 119 -7.07 -16.21 11.50
C ALA A 119 -7.88 -15.19 10.69
N VAL A 120 -7.38 -13.96 10.57
CA VAL A 120 -8.02 -12.89 9.78
C VAL A 120 -8.14 -13.26 8.31
N VAL A 121 -7.08 -13.82 7.71
CA VAL A 121 -7.11 -14.26 6.30
C VAL A 121 -8.06 -15.43 6.11
N ARG A 122 -8.07 -16.41 7.03
CA ARG A 122 -9.00 -17.53 7.02
C ARG A 122 -10.45 -17.05 7.03
N GLU A 123 -10.79 -16.12 7.91
CA GLU A 123 -12.13 -15.52 8.00
C GLU A 123 -12.49 -14.80 6.71
N SER A 124 -11.57 -13.97 6.19
CA SER A 124 -11.78 -13.19 4.97
C SER A 124 -12.02 -14.06 3.72
N LEU A 125 -11.41 -15.25 3.67
CA LEU A 125 -11.49 -16.16 2.52
C LEU A 125 -12.52 -17.27 2.70
N SER A 126 -13.01 -17.50 3.92
CA SER A 126 -13.79 -18.70 4.26
C SER A 126 -13.11 -20.03 3.84
N LEU A 127 -11.77 -20.04 3.77
CA LEU A 127 -10.96 -21.20 3.36
C LEU A 127 -10.08 -21.65 4.53
N PRO A 128 -9.91 -22.96 4.79
CA PRO A 128 -8.93 -23.44 5.76
C PRO A 128 -7.50 -23.22 5.25
N PRO A 129 -6.52 -22.94 6.13
CA PRO A 129 -5.11 -22.91 5.74
C PRO A 129 -4.66 -24.30 5.24
N THR A 130 -3.84 -24.30 4.20
CA THR A 130 -3.20 -25.51 3.67
C THR A 130 -2.14 -25.99 4.66
N ALA A 131 -2.09 -27.30 4.92
CA ALA A 131 -1.22 -27.91 5.93
C ALA A 131 0.24 -27.42 5.82
N GLU A 132 0.86 -27.10 6.96
CA GLU A 132 2.20 -26.52 7.04
C GLU A 132 3.22 -27.24 6.15
N GLN A 133 3.80 -26.49 5.21
CA GLN A 133 5.09 -26.86 4.64
C GLN A 133 6.14 -26.71 5.74
N LYS A 134 6.49 -27.84 6.37
CA LYS A 134 7.71 -28.00 7.17
C LYS A 134 8.89 -27.80 6.24
N ASP A 135 9.35 -26.56 6.10
CA ASP A 135 10.67 -26.30 5.56
C ASP A 135 11.66 -26.95 6.53
N ALA A 136 12.28 -28.04 6.07
CA ALA A 136 13.35 -28.72 6.77
C ALA A 136 14.47 -27.70 7.07
N LEU A 137 14.93 -27.73 8.32
CA LEU A 137 16.14 -27.08 8.81
C LEU A 137 17.35 -27.33 7.90
#